data_AF-A0A654AHB2-F1
#
_entry.id   AF-A0A654AHB2-F1
#
_cell.length_a   1.000
_cell.length_b   1.000
_cell.length_c   1.000
_cell.angle_alpha   90.00
_cell.angle_beta   90.00
_cell.angle_gamma   90.00
#
_symmetry.space_group_name_H-M   'P 1'
#
loop_
_entity.id
_entity.type
_entity.pdbx_description
1 polymer ?
#
loop_
_entity_poly.entity_id
_entity_poly.type
_entity_poly.pdbx_seq_one_letter_code
_entity_poly.pdbx_strand_id
1 'polypeptide(L)'
;MRQLLRAQRARDVLSILTNKPGKDAWPVVGATFVLLRTVQDTPEHGKETPKFFDWAFRNGSSAADSLDDVSLPQSVVSEIEAQ
;
A
#
# COMPACT_ATOMS: atom_id res chain seq x y z
N MET A 1 -21.27 -4.37 10.45
CA MET A 1 -20.07 -4.04 11.26
C MET A 1 -18.75 -4.25 10.52
N ARG A 2 -18.48 -5.42 9.92
CA ARG A 2 -17.20 -5.69 9.21
C ARG A 2 -16.91 -4.80 7.99
N GLN A 3 -17.91 -4.43 7.18
CA GLN A 3 -17.73 -3.54 6.03
C GLN A 3 -17.34 -2.11 6.44
N LEU A 4 -17.93 -1.57 7.52
CA LEU A 4 -17.59 -0.23 8.03
C LEU A 4 -16.15 -0.17 8.52
N LEU A 5 -15.66 -1.24 9.16
CA LEU A 5 -14.28 -1.35 9.60
C LEU A 5 -13.29 -1.37 8.41
N ARG A 6 -13.64 -2.05 7.31
CA ARG A 6 -12.84 -2.07 6.07
C ARG A 6 -12.80 -0.71 5.38
N ALA A 7 -13.94 -0.02 5.31
CA ALA A 7 -14.00 1.34 4.74
C ALA A 7 -13.19 2.33 5.58
N GLN A 8 -13.18 2.18 6.90
CA GLN A 8 -12.34 2.99 7.78
C GLN A 8 -10.85 2.73 7.52
N ARG A 9 -10.41 1.46 7.53
CA ARG A 9 -9.02 1.10 7.23
C ARG A 9 -8.55 1.63 5.87
N ALA A 10 -9.39 1.54 4.82
CA ALA A 10 -9.05 2.08 3.51
C ALA A 10 -8.82 3.60 3.55
N ARG A 11 -9.59 4.34 4.35
CA ARG A 11 -9.38 5.79 4.55
C ARG A 11 -8.10 6.09 5.33
N ASP A 12 -7.75 5.25 6.29
CA ASP A 12 -6.54 5.44 7.10
C ASP A 12 -5.27 5.27 6.25
N VAL A 13 -5.28 4.38 5.24
CA VAL A 13 -4.16 4.20 4.29
C VAL A 13 -4.11 5.33 3.23
N LEU A 14 -5.23 6.03 2.98
CA LEU A 14 -5.31 7.15 2.03
C LEU A 14 -4.70 8.42 2.64
N SER A 15 -3.41 8.62 2.44
CA SER A 15 -2.71 9.84 2.85
C SER A 15 -2.61 10.85 1.69
N ILE A 16 -3.01 12.10 1.93
CA ILE A 16 -2.68 13.22 1.04
C ILE A 16 -1.20 13.56 1.28
N LEU A 17 -0.36 13.41 0.25
CA LEU A 17 1.09 13.63 0.32
C LEU A 17 1.58 14.90 -0.40
N THR A 18 0.67 15.69 -0.96
CA THR A 18 0.99 16.97 -1.59
C THR A 18 1.23 18.06 -0.56
N ASN A 19 2.15 19.00 -0.88
CA ASN A 19 2.49 20.17 -0.09
C ASN A 19 2.79 19.87 1.40
N LYS A 20 3.53 18.79 1.66
CA LYS A 20 3.92 18.42 3.03
C LYS A 20 4.97 19.40 3.57
N PRO A 21 4.92 19.72 4.88
CA PRO A 21 5.96 20.52 5.50
C PRO A 21 7.25 19.70 5.59
N GLY A 22 8.37 20.29 5.19
CA GLY A 22 9.69 19.68 5.28
C GLY A 22 10.65 20.45 4.40
N LYS A 23 11.87 20.73 4.89
CA LYS A 23 12.87 21.48 4.14
C LYS A 23 13.22 20.80 2.81
N ASP A 24 13.24 19.46 2.81
CA ASP A 24 13.62 18.63 1.68
C ASP A 24 12.41 17.87 1.08
N ALA A 25 11.18 18.24 1.47
CA ALA A 25 9.97 17.59 0.98
C ALA A 25 9.65 18.04 -0.46
N TRP A 26 9.46 17.08 -1.36
CA TRP A 26 9.01 17.40 -2.72
C TRP A 26 7.54 17.84 -2.69
N PRO A 27 7.16 18.92 -3.39
CA PRO A 27 5.81 19.52 -3.25
C PRO A 27 4.68 18.65 -3.82
N VAL A 28 5.00 17.76 -4.77
CA VAL A 28 4.00 16.91 -5.45
C VAL A 28 4.42 15.45 -5.35
N VAL A 29 3.94 14.77 -4.31
CA VAL A 29 4.14 13.33 -4.07
C VAL A 29 2.76 12.68 -3.95
N GLY A 30 2.64 11.42 -4.37
CA GLY A 30 1.42 10.63 -4.24
C GLY A 30 1.75 9.16 -3.97
N ALA A 31 0.88 8.50 -3.22
CA ALA A 31 0.90 7.05 -3.09
C ALA A 31 0.07 6.43 -4.23
N THR A 32 0.49 5.26 -4.70
CA THR A 32 -0.26 4.44 -5.66
C THR A 32 -0.95 3.31 -4.91
N PHE A 33 -2.19 2.99 -5.31
CA PHE A 33 -3.03 2.02 -4.62
C PHE A 33 -3.43 0.87 -5.53
N VAL A 34 -3.45 -0.32 -4.94
CA VAL A 34 -3.96 -1.54 -5.58
C VAL A 34 -5.31 -1.86 -4.97
N LEU A 35 -6.32 -2.04 -5.83
CA LEU A 35 -7.68 -2.36 -5.41
C LEU A 35 -7.97 -3.83 -5.69
N LEU A 36 -8.41 -4.55 -4.66
CA LEU A 36 -8.83 -5.95 -4.77
C LEU A 36 -10.32 -6.07 -4.46
N ARG A 37 -11.02 -6.96 -5.19
CA ARG A 37 -12.41 -7.27 -4.86
C ARG A 37 -12.47 -7.94 -3.49
N THR A 38 -13.40 -7.48 -2.66
CA THR A 38 -13.61 -8.08 -1.33
C THR A 38 -14.25 -9.46 -1.39
N VAL A 39 -15.02 -9.72 -2.44
CA VAL A 39 -15.54 -11.03 -2.82
C VAL A 39 -14.86 -11.42 -4.12
N GLN A 40 -14.15 -12.54 -4.11
CA GLN A 40 -13.36 -13.01 -5.24
C GLN A 40 -14.16 -14.10 -5.97
N ASP A 41 -14.37 -13.92 -7.27
CA ASP A 41 -15.05 -14.92 -8.09
C ASP A 41 -14.19 -16.19 -8.25
N THR A 42 -12.86 -16.00 -8.25
CA THR A 42 -11.86 -17.07 -8.28
C THR A 42 -10.96 -16.97 -7.04
N PRO A 43 -11.28 -17.66 -5.93
CA PRO A 43 -10.59 -17.52 -4.65
C PRO A 43 -9.08 -17.77 -4.71
N GLU A 44 -8.61 -18.59 -5.65
CA GLU A 44 -7.20 -18.91 -5.85
C GLU A 44 -6.41 -17.65 -6.23
N HIS A 45 -6.92 -16.85 -7.17
CA HIS A 45 -6.28 -15.59 -7.57
C HIS A 45 -6.26 -14.58 -6.43
N GLY A 46 -7.35 -14.54 -5.64
CA GLY A 46 -7.45 -13.70 -4.46
C GLY A 46 -6.40 -14.00 -3.38
N LYS A 47 -5.82 -15.21 -3.37
CA LYS A 47 -4.74 -15.61 -2.45
C LYS A 47 -3.36 -15.31 -3.00
N GLU A 48 -3.16 -15.36 -4.31
CA GLU A 48 -1.85 -15.11 -4.91
C GLU A 48 -1.50 -13.62 -4.98
N THR A 49 -2.48 -12.73 -5.17
CA THR A 49 -2.19 -11.29 -5.22
C THR A 49 -1.60 -10.74 -3.90
N PRO A 50 -2.14 -11.05 -2.71
CA PRO A 50 -1.51 -10.64 -1.45
C PRO A 50 -0.10 -11.22 -1.27
N LYS A 51 0.13 -12.48 -1.67
CA LYS A 51 1.46 -13.10 -1.61
C LYS A 51 2.48 -12.38 -2.49
N PHE A 52 2.06 -11.95 -3.68
CA PHE A 52 2.92 -11.16 -4.57
C PHE A 52 3.35 -9.85 -3.90
N PHE A 53 2.43 -9.11 -3.28
CA PHE A 53 2.78 -7.85 -2.61
C PHE A 53 3.59 -8.06 -1.33
N ASP A 54 3.33 -9.10 -0.54
CA ASP A 54 4.20 -9.48 0.59
C ASP A 54 5.65 -9.76 0.11
N TRP A 55 5.80 -10.52 -0.97
CA TRP A 55 7.12 -10.74 -1.58
C TRP A 55 7.75 -9.44 -2.08
N ALA A 56 6.97 -8.58 -2.75
CA ALA A 56 7.45 -7.31 -3.29
C ALA A 56 7.90 -6.34 -2.19
N PHE A 57 7.19 -6.27 -1.06
CA PHE A 57 7.60 -5.44 0.07
C PHE A 57 8.90 -5.94 0.71
N ARG A 58 9.15 -7.25 0.71
CA ARG A 58 10.37 -7.85 1.29
C ARG A 58 11.58 -7.80 0.36
N ASN A 59 11.38 -7.90 -0.95
CA ASN A 59 12.45 -8.15 -1.92
C ASN A 59 12.56 -7.07 -3.01
N GLY A 60 11.55 -6.22 -3.16
CA GLY A 60 11.40 -5.29 -4.27
C GLY A 60 12.04 -3.92 -4.06
N SER A 61 12.55 -3.60 -2.85
CA SER A 61 13.05 -2.24 -2.55
C SER A 61 14.13 -1.77 -3.53
N SER A 62 15.11 -2.62 -3.86
CA SER A 62 16.14 -2.26 -4.83
C SER A 62 15.58 -1.95 -6.22
N ALA A 63 14.48 -2.59 -6.62
CA ALA A 63 13.83 -2.32 -7.90
C ALA A 63 13.06 -0.99 -7.85
N ALA A 64 12.36 -0.71 -6.74
CA ALA A 64 11.66 0.57 -6.53
C ALA A 64 12.67 1.74 -6.54
N ASP A 65 13.76 1.60 -5.79
CA ASP A 65 14.80 2.63 -5.69
C ASP A 65 15.46 2.89 -7.07
N SER A 66 15.61 1.86 -7.91
CA SER A 66 16.17 2.02 -9.27
C SER A 66 15.28 2.82 -10.23
N LEU A 67 14.00 2.97 -9.88
CA LEU A 67 13.00 3.74 -10.61
C LEU A 67 12.67 5.07 -9.91
N ASP A 68 13.45 5.45 -8.90
CA ASP A 68 13.22 6.62 -8.04
C ASP A 68 11.88 6.58 -7.26
N ASP A 69 11.29 5.38 -7.09
CA ASP A 69 10.14 5.16 -6.22
C ASP A 69 10.59 4.98 -4.77
N VAL A 70 9.74 5.41 -3.83
CA VAL A 70 10.03 5.31 -2.39
C VAL A 70 9.39 4.05 -1.80
N SER A 71 10.22 3.17 -1.26
CA SER A 71 9.74 1.99 -0.50
C SER A 71 8.89 2.41 0.71
N LEU A 72 7.81 1.67 0.97
CA LEU A 72 6.94 1.94 2.12
C LEU A 72 7.69 1.72 3.45
N PRO A 73 7.47 2.56 4.47
CA PRO A 73 7.99 2.30 5.81
C PRO A 73 7.48 0.98 6.37
N GLN A 74 8.32 0.26 7.12
CA GLN A 74 7.99 -1.05 7.69
C GLN A 74 6.69 -1.04 8.52
N SER A 75 6.42 0.05 9.26
CA SER A 75 5.18 0.18 10.05
C SER A 75 3.94 0.15 9.17
N VAL A 76 3.99 0.79 7.99
CA VAL A 76 2.89 0.81 7.03
C VAL A 76 2.71 -0.58 6.39
N VAL A 77 3.81 -1.27 6.06
CA VAL A 77 3.75 -2.65 5.55
C VAL A 77 3.08 -3.57 6.56
N SER A 78 3.44 -3.49 7.84
CA SER A 78 2.82 -4.29 8.90
C SER A 78 1.33 -3.99 9.09
N GLU A 79 0.89 -2.75 8.90
CA GLU A 79 -0.54 -2.40 8.92
C GLU A 79 -1.30 -3.01 7.73
N ILE A 80 -0.68 -3.09 6.55
CA ILE A 80 -1.25 -3.72 5.35
C ILE A 80 -1.36 -5.23 5.54
N GLU A 81 -0.32 -5.89 6.07
CA GLU A 81 -0.31 -7.34 6.32
C GLU A 81 -1.34 -7.78 7.37
N ALA A 82 -1.78 -6.88 8.26
CA ALA A 82 -2.78 -7.14 9.29
C ALA A 82 -4.25 -6.97 8.81
N GLN A 83 -4.47 -6.74 7.50
CA GLN A 83 -5.81 -6.54 6.91
C GLN A 83 -6.54 -7.84 6.58
#